data_AF-A0A8S1EFV5-F1
#
_entry.id   AF-A0A8S1EFV5-F1
#
_cell.length_a   1.000
_cell.length_b   1.000
_cell.length_c   1.000
_cell.angle_alpha   90.00
_cell.angle_beta   90.00
_cell.angle_gamma   90.00
#
_symmetry.space_group_name_H-M   'P 1'
#
loop_
_entity.id
_entity.type
_entity.pdbx_description
1 polymer ?
#
loop_
_entity_poly.entity_id
_entity_poly.type
_entity_poly.pdbx_seq_one_letter_code
_entity_poly.pdbx_strand_id
1 'polypeptide(L)'
;MYSFNSLRILFQYIFGVQSILLNTFLIFLIWNRSPKQIGTYKYMMIYISIFEIFYSIIDVIVEPIVHSYRSTFSALMNIKNSVLGREMNKCLLAMFCGFYGFSLALFGVHFIYRYGSTRRQTRDRYFESRFAIIWFSIPVIACIIWVAVCLLLISEWDGMTTFIRKSVLDDYDLMMEDVVYIGAYFYPIDENGNQYINMKSLYGIIILWTILASSMFCVFYFGIRCYYKISKEMSEIAVMSNYAKKLQEQLFNALVIQTMIPVLLMYFPPMYSFNSLRKFLQYIFGVQSILLNTFLIFLIWNRSPKQLGTYKYMMMYISIFEMIYSIIDIIVEPIVHSYRSTFSALMNIKNSVLGREMNKCLLAIFCGFYSFSLALFGVLFIYRYGSIRRQTRDRYFESRFAIIWFSIPVIVCIIWVAVCLLLICEWDEMTNFIRNSVLNDYDLLMEDVVYIGAYFYPIDENGNQYINMKSLYGIIILWTILASSIFCVFYFGLRCYYNISKEMSEIAVMSNYAKKLQEQLFYALVIQTMIPVILMYFPVTALFLVSFFDTNFVFAARSTPISIAFYPAIDPLPTIFIVKAYQKATFGNSRNGDPFLK
;
A
#
# COMPACT_ATOMS: atom_id res chain seq x y z
N MET A 1 26.47 -15.69 1.79
CA MET A 1 25.01 -15.92 1.72
C MET A 1 24.39 -14.93 2.70
N TYR A 2 23.77 -13.85 2.22
CA TYR A 2 23.19 -12.83 3.11
C TYR A 2 21.86 -13.37 3.65
N SER A 3 21.73 -13.50 4.97
CA SER A 3 20.48 -13.89 5.63
C SER A 3 19.38 -12.84 5.35
N PHE A 4 18.11 -13.27 5.25
CA PHE A 4 16.94 -12.38 5.16
C PHE A 4 16.97 -11.24 6.19
N ASN A 5 17.46 -11.58 7.39
CA ASN A 5 17.65 -10.63 8.46
C ASN A 5 18.64 -9.52 8.05
N SER A 6 19.75 -9.88 7.40
CA SER A 6 20.73 -8.92 6.86
C SER A 6 20.15 -8.01 5.78
N LEU A 7 19.26 -8.51 4.92
CA LEU A 7 18.61 -7.69 3.88
C LEU A 7 17.56 -6.75 4.49
N ARG A 8 16.75 -7.22 5.43
CA ARG A 8 15.78 -6.39 6.18
C ARG A 8 16.51 -5.26 6.90
N ILE A 9 17.56 -5.60 7.62
CA ILE A 9 18.42 -4.67 8.35
C ILE A 9 19.01 -3.64 7.36
N LEU A 10 19.55 -4.09 6.23
CA LEU A 10 20.05 -3.19 5.18
C LEU A 10 18.99 -2.21 4.68
N PHE A 11 17.76 -2.67 4.40
CA PHE A 11 16.66 -1.78 4.01
C PHE A 11 16.29 -0.80 5.12
N GLN A 12 16.21 -1.25 6.38
CA GLN A 12 15.95 -0.37 7.53
C GLN A 12 17.00 0.72 7.66
N TYR A 13 18.30 0.39 7.53
CA TYR A 13 19.36 1.40 7.52
C TYR A 13 19.23 2.39 6.35
N ILE A 14 18.98 1.91 5.12
CA ILE A 14 18.85 2.77 3.94
C ILE A 14 17.67 3.73 4.10
N PHE A 15 16.49 3.21 4.44
CA PHE A 15 15.29 4.04 4.62
C PHE A 15 15.39 4.94 5.83
N GLY A 16 16.06 4.49 6.90
CA GLY A 16 16.30 5.28 8.09
C GLY A 16 17.17 6.51 7.78
N VAL A 17 18.31 6.31 7.10
CA VAL A 17 19.19 7.39 6.65
C VAL A 17 18.47 8.33 5.68
N GLN A 18 17.71 7.78 4.72
CA GLN A 18 16.93 8.56 3.78
C GLN A 18 15.89 9.43 4.50
N SER A 19 15.17 8.87 5.48
CA SER A 19 14.18 9.60 6.29
C SER A 19 14.82 10.77 7.03
N ILE A 20 15.98 10.56 7.66
CA ILE A 20 16.71 11.61 8.38
C ILE A 20 17.11 12.75 7.44
N LEU A 21 17.68 12.43 6.28
CA LEU A 21 18.10 13.41 5.29
C LEU A 21 16.91 14.23 4.75
N LEU A 22 15.83 13.55 4.35
CA LEU A 22 14.65 14.19 3.78
C LEU A 22 13.92 15.08 4.81
N ASN A 23 13.76 14.61 6.04
CA ASN A 23 13.11 15.40 7.09
C ASN A 23 13.97 16.58 7.54
N THR A 24 15.31 16.43 7.58
CA THR A 24 16.22 17.55 7.86
C THR A 24 16.14 18.61 6.75
N PHE A 25 16.10 18.19 5.49
CA PHE A 25 15.91 19.09 4.35
C PHE A 25 14.54 19.78 4.37
N LEU A 26 13.48 19.05 4.75
CA LEU A 26 12.14 19.61 4.91
C LEU A 26 12.10 20.69 6.00
N ILE A 27 12.73 20.46 7.15
CA ILE A 27 12.87 21.46 8.21
C ILE A 27 13.60 22.71 7.68
N PHE A 28 14.70 22.53 6.95
CA PHE A 28 15.44 23.63 6.32
C PHE A 28 14.55 24.45 5.36
N LEU A 29 13.74 23.79 4.53
CA LEU A 29 12.80 24.46 3.62
C LEU A 29 11.71 25.20 4.37
N ILE A 30 11.11 24.59 5.41
CA ILE A 30 10.07 25.24 6.20
C ILE A 30 10.64 26.46 6.93
N TRP A 31 11.86 26.39 7.46
CA TRP A 31 12.49 27.51 8.15
C TRP A 31 12.82 28.67 7.22
N ASN A 32 13.42 28.39 6.06
CA ASN A 32 14.01 29.41 5.19
C ASN A 32 13.10 29.89 4.05
N ARG A 33 12.12 29.09 3.63
CA ARG A 33 11.32 29.34 2.41
C ARG A 33 9.81 29.38 2.65
N SER A 34 9.33 29.19 3.88
CA SER A 34 7.88 29.19 4.13
C SER A 34 7.26 30.59 4.04
N PRO A 35 6.14 30.77 3.32
CA PRO A 35 5.44 32.05 3.26
C PRO A 35 4.83 32.42 4.61
N LYS A 36 4.86 33.72 4.96
CA LYS A 36 4.32 34.25 6.23
C LYS A 36 2.84 33.90 6.46
N GLN A 37 2.08 33.64 5.40
CA GLN A 37 0.66 33.27 5.44
C GLN A 37 0.39 31.88 6.05
N ILE A 38 1.42 31.03 6.18
CA ILE A 38 1.32 29.74 6.87
C ILE A 38 1.16 29.93 8.38
N GLY A 39 1.67 31.04 8.94
CA GLY A 39 1.52 31.37 10.35
C GLY A 39 2.10 30.30 11.29
N THR A 40 1.38 29.97 12.35
CA THR A 40 1.78 29.02 13.41
C THR A 40 1.83 27.56 12.95
N TYR A 41 1.16 27.22 11.85
CA TYR A 41 1.12 25.86 11.30
C TYR A 41 2.52 25.34 10.89
N LYS A 42 3.46 26.24 10.57
CA LYS A 42 4.85 25.86 10.26
C LYS A 42 5.53 25.13 11.41
N TYR A 43 5.19 25.48 12.66
CA TYR A 43 5.77 24.84 13.85
C TYR A 43 5.23 23.41 14.04
N MET A 44 3.98 23.16 13.67
CA MET A 44 3.41 21.80 13.65
C MET A 44 4.13 20.92 12.61
N MET A 45 4.39 21.44 11.41
CA MET A 45 5.12 20.68 10.38
C MET A 45 6.57 20.37 10.79
N ILE A 46 7.26 21.33 11.41
CA ILE A 46 8.61 21.10 11.97
C ILE A 46 8.56 20.04 13.08
N TYR A 47 7.55 20.08 13.95
CA TYR A 47 7.38 19.09 15.01
C TYR A 47 7.19 17.66 14.47
N ILE A 48 6.40 17.50 13.40
CA ILE A 48 6.24 16.21 12.71
C ILE A 48 7.59 15.73 12.16
N SER A 49 8.32 16.57 11.43
CA SER A 49 9.62 16.18 10.88
C SER A 49 10.65 15.82 11.94
N ILE A 50 10.68 16.53 13.07
CA ILE A 50 11.55 16.20 14.21
C ILE A 50 11.17 14.81 14.77
N PHE A 51 9.87 14.55 14.97
CA PHE A 51 9.41 13.24 15.43
C PHE A 51 9.78 12.13 14.45
N GLU A 52 9.59 12.31 13.15
CA GLU A 52 9.94 11.31 12.13
C GLU A 52 11.44 10.99 12.10
N ILE A 53 12.30 12.00 12.36
CA ILE A 53 13.74 11.79 12.55
C ILE A 53 14.00 10.92 13.78
N PHE A 54 13.40 11.25 14.93
CA PHE A 54 13.58 10.44 16.15
C PHE A 54 13.05 9.01 15.98
N TYR A 55 11.91 8.84 15.32
CA TYR A 55 11.34 7.53 15.08
C TYR A 55 12.21 6.68 14.16
N SER A 56 12.76 7.29 13.10
CA SER A 56 13.73 6.65 12.22
C SER A 56 14.98 6.17 12.98
N ILE A 57 15.53 7.00 13.87
CA ILE A 57 16.69 6.65 14.68
C ILE A 57 16.36 5.46 15.60
N ILE A 58 15.22 5.49 16.28
CA ILE A 58 14.80 4.39 17.16
C ILE A 58 14.52 3.10 16.37
N ASP A 59 13.88 3.18 15.20
CA ASP A 59 13.63 2.01 14.33
C ASP A 59 14.93 1.33 13.91
N VAL A 60 15.95 2.12 13.54
CA VAL A 60 17.28 1.62 13.19
C VAL A 60 18.02 1.01 14.39
N ILE A 61 17.87 1.58 15.59
CA ILE A 61 18.51 1.04 16.81
C ILE A 61 17.83 -0.25 17.29
N VAL A 62 16.49 -0.30 17.22
CA VAL A 62 15.70 -1.42 17.76
C VAL A 62 15.63 -2.59 16.79
N GLU A 63 15.72 -2.35 15.49
CA GLU A 63 15.60 -3.37 14.43
C GLU A 63 14.40 -4.32 14.67
N PRO A 64 13.19 -3.79 14.90
CA PRO A 64 12.08 -4.55 15.45
C PRO A 64 11.58 -5.63 14.50
N ILE A 65 11.22 -6.78 15.07
CA ILE A 65 10.64 -7.92 14.36
C ILE A 65 9.22 -8.12 14.86
N VAL A 66 8.22 -7.99 13.99
CA VAL A 66 6.84 -8.31 14.36
C VAL A 66 6.61 -9.80 14.14
N HIS A 67 6.29 -10.51 15.21
CA HIS A 67 6.01 -11.94 15.21
C HIS A 67 4.60 -12.20 15.74
N SER A 68 3.82 -12.95 14.97
CA SER A 68 2.46 -13.37 15.33
C SER A 68 2.38 -14.87 15.23
N TYR A 69 2.05 -15.53 16.35
CA TYR A 69 1.93 -16.98 16.41
C TYR A 69 0.67 -17.38 17.16
N ARG A 70 -0.28 -18.02 16.47
CA ARG A 70 -1.59 -18.42 17.02
C ARG A 70 -2.30 -17.25 17.73
N SER A 71 -2.47 -17.34 19.05
CA SER A 71 -3.12 -16.32 19.89
C SER A 71 -2.12 -15.33 20.51
N THR A 72 -0.95 -15.16 19.89
CA THR A 72 0.06 -14.18 20.28
C THR A 72 0.34 -13.15 19.20
N PHE A 73 0.57 -11.92 19.62
CA PHE A 73 1.08 -10.84 18.78
C PHE A 73 2.19 -10.13 19.54
N SER A 74 3.40 -10.08 18.96
CA SER A 74 4.59 -9.58 19.63
C SER A 74 5.50 -8.78 18.71
N ALA A 75 6.15 -7.77 19.27
CA ALA A 75 7.34 -7.16 18.71
C ALA A 75 8.56 -7.75 19.43
N LEU A 76 9.57 -8.14 18.69
CA LEU A 76 10.82 -8.73 19.18
C LEU A 76 11.98 -7.80 18.80
N MET A 77 13.04 -7.80 19.62
CA MET A 77 14.31 -7.15 19.34
C MET A 77 15.44 -8.13 19.67
N ASN A 78 16.34 -8.33 18.72
CA ASN A 78 17.55 -9.13 18.94
C ASN A 78 18.57 -8.29 19.72
N ILE A 79 19.06 -8.84 20.84
CA ILE A 79 19.99 -8.16 21.75
C ILE A 79 21.37 -8.81 21.81
N LYS A 80 21.65 -9.84 21.01
CA LYS A 80 22.90 -10.62 21.03
C LYS A 80 24.17 -9.76 20.97
N ASN A 81 24.14 -8.70 20.17
CA ASN A 81 25.26 -7.77 19.99
C ASN A 81 24.96 -6.36 20.56
N SER A 82 23.92 -6.22 21.38
CA SER A 82 23.57 -4.91 21.94
C SER A 82 24.55 -4.53 23.05
N VAL A 83 24.98 -3.27 23.05
CA VAL A 83 25.82 -2.68 24.12
C VAL A 83 24.99 -2.46 25.39
N LEU A 84 23.66 -2.45 25.28
CA LEU A 84 22.74 -2.18 26.37
C LEU A 84 22.28 -3.47 27.05
N GLY A 85 22.02 -3.40 28.36
CA GLY A 85 21.45 -4.52 29.11
C GLY A 85 20.01 -4.86 28.69
N ARG A 86 19.54 -6.07 29.03
CA ARG A 86 18.21 -6.58 28.65
C ARG A 86 17.06 -5.63 28.98
N GLU A 87 17.05 -5.08 30.20
CA GLU A 87 16.01 -4.14 30.65
C GLU A 87 16.00 -2.84 29.84
N MET A 88 17.18 -2.33 29.47
CA MET A 88 17.29 -1.12 28.64
C MET A 88 16.81 -1.38 27.20
N ASN A 89 17.17 -2.52 26.61
CA ASN A 89 16.66 -2.93 25.29
C ASN A 89 15.14 -3.12 25.30
N LYS A 90 14.58 -3.69 26.38
CA LYS A 90 13.13 -3.81 26.56
C LYS A 90 12.45 -2.44 26.63
N CYS A 91 13.04 -1.46 27.34
CA CYS A 91 12.55 -0.08 27.35
C CYS A 91 12.63 0.58 25.97
N LEU A 92 13.69 0.31 25.18
CA LEU A 92 13.81 0.82 23.81
C LEU A 92 12.74 0.22 22.89
N LEU A 93 12.51 -1.09 22.97
CA LEU A 93 11.43 -1.74 22.23
C LEU A 93 10.05 -1.20 22.64
N ALA A 94 9.83 -0.93 23.92
CA ALA A 94 8.60 -0.29 24.40
C ALA A 94 8.45 1.14 23.87
N MET A 95 9.54 1.90 23.81
CA MET A 95 9.57 3.24 23.23
C MET A 95 9.26 3.22 21.73
N PHE A 96 9.82 2.26 20.99
CA PHE A 96 9.47 2.03 19.59
C PHE A 96 7.96 1.79 19.42
N CYS A 97 7.38 0.88 20.22
CA CYS A 97 5.93 0.66 20.22
C CYS A 97 5.16 1.94 20.63
N GLY A 98 5.66 2.72 21.58
CA GLY A 98 5.05 3.97 22.01
C GLY A 98 5.02 5.05 20.93
N PHE A 99 6.05 5.11 20.08
CA PHE A 99 6.11 6.04 18.95
C PHE A 99 5.04 5.73 17.90
N TYR A 100 4.60 4.49 17.80
CA TYR A 100 3.41 4.16 17.02
C TYR A 100 2.18 4.90 17.56
N GLY A 101 1.91 4.83 18.87
CA GLY A 101 0.82 5.59 19.52
C GLY A 101 0.96 7.11 19.37
N PHE A 102 2.19 7.63 19.50
CA PHE A 102 2.51 9.04 19.27
C PHE A 102 2.10 9.47 17.85
N SER A 103 2.51 8.72 16.83
CA SER A 103 2.30 9.08 15.42
C SER A 103 0.81 9.24 15.09
N LEU A 104 -0.03 8.39 15.68
CA LEU A 104 -1.47 8.39 15.47
C LEU A 104 -2.16 9.56 16.17
N ALA A 105 -1.79 9.80 17.43
CA ALA A 105 -2.27 10.96 18.17
C ALA A 105 -1.83 12.27 17.49
N LEU A 106 -0.61 12.31 16.94
CA LEU A 106 -0.07 13.43 16.17
C LEU A 106 -0.93 13.75 14.95
N PHE A 107 -1.30 12.74 14.15
CA PHE A 107 -2.21 12.94 13.01
C PHE A 107 -3.59 13.45 13.47
N GLY A 108 -4.16 12.86 14.52
CA GLY A 108 -5.43 13.33 15.09
C GLY A 108 -5.40 14.80 15.51
N VAL A 109 -4.37 15.18 16.29
CA VAL A 109 -4.14 16.57 16.71
C VAL A 109 -3.95 17.49 15.51
N HIS A 110 -3.27 17.04 14.47
CA HIS A 110 -3.02 17.85 13.28
C HIS A 110 -4.32 18.19 12.53
N PHE A 111 -5.23 17.23 12.39
CA PHE A 111 -6.55 17.50 11.81
C PHE A 111 -7.43 18.38 12.71
N ILE A 112 -7.38 18.18 14.03
CA ILE A 112 -8.10 19.04 15.00
C ILE A 112 -7.58 20.48 14.91
N TYR A 113 -6.27 20.66 14.98
CA TYR A 113 -5.59 21.95 14.89
C TYR A 113 -5.97 22.66 13.60
N ARG A 114 -5.93 21.93 12.49
CA ARG A 114 -6.28 22.49 11.19
C ARG A 114 -7.74 22.89 11.12
N TYR A 115 -8.67 22.02 11.52
CA TYR A 115 -10.09 22.35 11.54
C TYR A 115 -10.38 23.55 12.46
N GLY A 116 -9.81 23.57 13.66
CA GLY A 116 -9.99 24.63 14.64
C GLY A 116 -9.40 25.98 14.23
N SER A 117 -8.26 25.97 13.52
CA SER A 117 -7.60 27.19 13.03
C SER A 117 -8.40 27.91 11.92
N THR A 118 -9.33 27.22 11.26
CA THR A 118 -10.17 27.83 10.21
C THR A 118 -11.28 28.73 10.76
N ARG A 119 -11.70 28.67 12.04
CA ARG A 119 -12.68 29.63 12.59
C ARG A 119 -11.96 30.69 13.42
N ARG A 120 -12.12 31.97 13.09
CA ARG A 120 -11.50 33.09 13.85
C ARG A 120 -11.74 33.00 15.36
N GLN A 121 -12.99 32.81 15.79
CA GLN A 121 -13.33 32.71 17.22
C GLN A 121 -12.69 31.51 17.94
N THR A 122 -12.58 30.33 17.30
CA THR A 122 -11.91 29.19 17.95
C THR A 122 -10.40 29.28 17.87
N ARG A 123 -9.87 29.84 16.77
CA ARG A 123 -8.44 30.05 16.57
C ARG A 123 -7.87 30.94 17.68
N ASP A 124 -8.50 32.08 17.92
CA ASP A 124 -8.01 33.08 18.88
C ASP A 124 -8.20 32.60 20.34
N ARG A 125 -9.12 31.65 20.58
CA ARG A 125 -9.40 31.09 21.92
C ARG A 125 -8.59 29.86 22.29
N TYR A 126 -8.25 28.99 21.33
CA TYR A 126 -7.68 27.66 21.60
C TYR A 126 -6.43 27.31 20.77
N PHE A 127 -6.10 28.06 19.71
CA PHE A 127 -5.05 27.69 18.75
C PHE A 127 -4.01 28.80 18.51
N GLU A 128 -4.01 29.85 19.34
CA GLU A 128 -2.91 30.81 19.42
C GLU A 128 -1.61 30.14 19.89
N SER A 129 -0.46 30.73 19.56
CA SER A 129 0.87 30.20 19.88
C SER A 129 1.07 29.81 21.34
N ARG A 130 0.41 30.52 22.28
CA ARG A 130 0.44 30.22 23.72
C ARG A 130 -0.14 28.85 24.09
N PHE A 131 -1.04 28.30 23.29
CA PHE A 131 -1.65 26.98 23.51
C PHE A 131 -0.95 25.85 22.74
N ALA A 132 0.08 26.15 21.94
CA ALA A 132 0.80 25.15 21.14
C ALA A 132 1.41 24.05 22.03
N ILE A 133 1.87 24.40 23.23
CA ILE A 133 2.43 23.47 24.21
C ILE A 133 1.40 22.39 24.60
N ILE A 134 0.13 22.78 24.77
CA ILE A 134 -0.95 21.83 25.12
C ILE A 134 -1.16 20.86 23.96
N TRP A 135 -1.24 21.35 22.72
CA TRP A 135 -1.42 20.49 21.56
C TRP A 135 -0.25 19.54 21.30
N PHE A 136 0.99 20.00 21.52
CA PHE A 136 2.19 19.16 21.41
C PHE A 136 2.34 18.17 22.57
N SER A 137 1.69 18.39 23.70
CA SER A 137 1.71 17.44 24.82
C SER A 137 0.84 16.20 24.58
N ILE A 138 -0.22 16.29 23.77
CA ILE A 138 -1.17 15.20 23.57
C ILE A 138 -0.49 13.95 22.96
N PRO A 139 0.30 14.04 21.87
CA PRO A 139 1.00 12.89 21.32
C PRO A 139 2.02 12.29 22.29
N VAL A 140 2.68 13.15 23.09
CA VAL A 140 3.64 12.73 24.13
C VAL A 140 2.93 11.92 25.22
N ILE A 141 1.77 12.37 25.69
CA ILE A 141 0.96 11.65 26.68
C ILE A 141 0.51 10.30 26.11
N ALA A 142 0.04 10.26 24.86
CA ALA A 142 -0.34 9.01 24.20
C ALA A 142 0.84 8.02 24.13
N CYS A 143 2.04 8.51 23.81
CA CYS A 143 3.27 7.72 23.83
C CYS A 143 3.57 7.16 25.22
N ILE A 144 3.50 7.99 26.28
CA ILE A 144 3.80 7.57 27.65
C ILE A 144 2.81 6.48 28.11
N ILE A 145 1.52 6.65 27.82
CA ILE A 145 0.49 5.65 28.14
C ILE A 145 0.79 4.34 27.40
N TRP A 146 1.14 4.42 26.11
CA TRP A 146 1.46 3.24 25.31
C TRP A 146 2.68 2.48 25.84
N VAL A 147 3.76 3.19 26.17
CA VAL A 147 4.97 2.62 26.79
C VAL A 147 4.63 1.97 28.13
N ALA A 148 3.83 2.64 28.97
CA ALA A 148 3.43 2.10 30.26
C ALA A 148 2.61 0.80 30.11
N VAL A 149 1.68 0.75 29.16
CA VAL A 149 0.92 -0.47 28.85
C VAL A 149 1.86 -1.59 28.38
N CYS A 150 2.79 -1.27 27.48
CA CYS A 150 3.79 -2.21 27.00
C CYS A 150 4.62 -2.84 28.12
N LEU A 151 5.09 -2.02 29.07
CA LEU A 151 5.95 -2.48 30.16
C LEU A 151 5.19 -3.14 31.33
N LEU A 152 3.94 -2.76 31.59
CA LEU A 152 3.18 -3.24 32.76
C LEU A 152 2.23 -4.39 32.45
N LEU A 153 1.66 -4.44 31.23
CA LEU A 153 0.55 -5.33 30.90
C LEU A 153 0.92 -6.40 29.86
N ILE A 154 1.84 -6.12 28.95
CA ILE A 154 2.21 -7.02 27.83
C ILE A 154 3.73 -7.22 27.71
N SER A 155 4.41 -7.21 28.85
CA SER A 155 5.85 -7.47 28.95
C SER A 155 6.18 -8.97 28.89
N GLU A 156 7.47 -9.28 28.78
CA GLU A 156 7.99 -10.65 28.82
C GLU A 156 7.56 -11.42 30.08
N TRP A 157 7.20 -12.68 29.89
CA TRP A 157 6.92 -13.62 30.98
C TRP A 157 7.13 -15.05 30.49
N ASP A 158 7.45 -15.96 31.41
CA ASP A 158 8.00 -17.29 31.09
C ASP A 158 7.05 -18.17 30.25
N GLY A 159 5.74 -18.14 30.53
CA GLY A 159 4.77 -18.94 29.79
C GLY A 159 4.62 -18.51 28.33
N MET A 160 4.69 -17.21 28.02
CA MET A 160 4.71 -16.75 26.63
C MET A 160 6.06 -17.04 25.96
N THR A 161 7.17 -16.90 26.69
CA THR A 161 8.52 -17.19 26.17
C THR A 161 8.59 -18.63 25.70
N THR A 162 8.14 -19.57 26.53
CA THR A 162 8.12 -21.00 26.20
C THR A 162 7.18 -21.31 25.03
N PHE A 163 6.04 -20.64 24.96
CA PHE A 163 5.06 -20.83 23.88
C PHE A 163 5.59 -20.41 22.51
N ILE A 164 6.29 -19.28 22.41
CA ILE A 164 6.80 -18.75 21.12
C ILE A 164 8.21 -19.24 20.77
N ARG A 165 8.96 -19.82 21.72
CA ARG A 165 10.37 -20.23 21.56
C ARG A 165 10.64 -21.00 20.26
N LYS A 166 9.85 -22.03 20.00
CA LYS A 166 10.04 -22.86 18.79
C LYS A 166 9.75 -22.07 17.51
N SER A 167 8.67 -21.29 17.48
CA SER A 167 8.32 -20.50 16.29
C SER A 167 9.36 -19.43 16.00
N VAL A 168 9.87 -18.74 17.03
CA VAL A 168 10.90 -17.71 16.86
C VAL A 168 12.21 -18.32 16.36
N LEU A 169 12.58 -19.50 16.85
CA LEU A 169 13.75 -20.24 16.37
C LEU A 169 13.57 -20.69 14.91
N ASP A 170 12.44 -21.31 14.59
CA ASP A 170 12.16 -21.84 13.25
C ASP A 170 12.05 -20.72 12.20
N ASP A 171 11.49 -19.55 12.56
CA ASP A 171 11.22 -18.45 11.62
C ASP A 171 12.40 -17.48 11.46
N TYR A 172 13.18 -17.25 12.52
CA TYR A 172 14.23 -16.21 12.54
C TYR A 172 15.62 -16.70 12.94
N ASP A 173 15.78 -17.97 13.31
CA ASP A 173 17.04 -18.53 13.84
C ASP A 173 17.55 -17.76 15.08
N LEU A 174 16.61 -17.36 15.95
CA LEU A 174 16.88 -16.60 17.17
C LEU A 174 16.55 -17.42 18.42
N MET A 175 17.51 -17.43 19.34
CA MET A 175 17.34 -17.99 20.69
C MET A 175 16.67 -16.96 21.58
N MET A 176 15.67 -17.36 22.37
CA MET A 176 14.89 -16.45 23.22
C MET A 176 15.74 -15.75 24.29
N GLU A 177 16.88 -16.34 24.65
CA GLU A 177 17.87 -15.76 25.56
C GLU A 177 18.46 -14.46 24.99
N ASP A 178 18.60 -14.39 23.66
CA ASP A 178 19.14 -13.26 22.90
C ASP A 178 18.03 -12.32 22.36
N VAL A 179 16.77 -12.51 22.77
CA VAL A 179 15.63 -11.73 22.29
C VAL A 179 14.90 -11.09 23.46
N VAL A 180 14.61 -9.80 23.35
CA VAL A 180 13.58 -9.16 24.19
C VAL A 180 12.31 -8.98 23.39
N TYR A 181 11.16 -9.11 24.04
CA TYR A 181 9.88 -8.90 23.37
C TYR A 181 8.82 -8.16 24.18
N ILE A 182 7.84 -7.61 23.46
CA ILE A 182 6.63 -7.02 24.02
C ILE A 182 5.48 -7.56 23.21
N GLY A 183 4.51 -8.19 23.87
CA GLY A 183 3.43 -8.85 23.16
C GLY A 183 2.32 -9.36 24.03
N ALA A 184 1.14 -9.48 23.42
CA ALA A 184 -0.04 -10.05 24.07
C ALA A 184 -0.10 -11.55 23.79
N TYR A 185 -0.33 -12.34 24.83
CA TYR A 185 -0.73 -13.74 24.74
C TYR A 185 -2.12 -13.89 25.35
N PHE A 186 -3.14 -14.14 24.52
CA PHE A 186 -4.54 -14.05 24.95
C PHE A 186 -5.04 -15.32 25.65
N TYR A 187 -4.60 -16.50 25.21
CA TYR A 187 -5.11 -17.79 25.69
C TYR A 187 -3.97 -18.71 26.16
N PRO A 188 -3.31 -18.40 27.29
CA PRO A 188 -2.41 -19.33 27.97
C PRO A 188 -3.12 -20.61 28.42
N ILE A 189 -2.32 -21.68 28.50
CA ILE A 189 -2.71 -22.98 29.02
C ILE A 189 -2.18 -23.07 30.46
N ASP A 190 -3.03 -23.47 31.40
CA ASP A 190 -2.65 -23.70 32.81
C ASP A 190 -1.92 -25.05 33.00
N GLU A 191 -1.44 -25.31 34.21
CA GLU A 191 -0.77 -26.58 34.57
C GLU A 191 -1.68 -27.81 34.39
N ASN A 192 -3.00 -27.60 34.35
CA ASN A 192 -4.02 -28.65 34.16
C ASN A 192 -4.39 -28.85 32.68
N GLY A 193 -3.76 -28.14 31.75
CA GLY A 193 -4.04 -28.21 30.31
C GLY A 193 -5.26 -27.40 29.85
N ASN A 194 -5.89 -26.61 30.72
CA ASN A 194 -7.04 -25.78 30.39
C ASN A 194 -6.61 -24.40 29.88
N GLN A 195 -7.28 -23.94 28.82
CA GLN A 195 -7.09 -22.58 28.33
C GLN A 195 -7.86 -21.57 29.17
N TYR A 196 -7.21 -20.48 29.56
CA TYR A 196 -7.84 -19.35 30.24
C TYR A 196 -7.47 -18.02 29.58
N ILE A 197 -8.26 -16.98 29.82
CA ILE A 197 -8.03 -15.66 29.23
C ILE A 197 -7.01 -14.89 30.07
N ASN A 198 -5.92 -14.43 29.45
CA ASN A 198 -4.99 -13.54 30.11
C ASN A 198 -5.56 -12.11 30.20
N MET A 199 -6.05 -11.75 31.38
CA MET A 199 -6.65 -10.44 31.63
C MET A 199 -5.67 -9.28 31.44
N LYS A 200 -4.37 -9.45 31.72
CA LYS A 200 -3.37 -8.39 31.50
C LYS A 200 -3.21 -8.10 30.02
N SER A 201 -3.07 -9.14 29.20
CA SER A 201 -3.03 -9.03 27.73
C SER A 201 -4.31 -8.37 27.20
N LEU A 202 -5.48 -8.75 27.72
CA LEU A 202 -6.76 -8.20 27.31
C LEU A 202 -6.87 -6.70 27.63
N TYR A 203 -6.61 -6.29 28.88
CA TYR A 203 -6.65 -4.89 29.29
C TYR A 203 -5.62 -4.05 28.53
N GLY A 204 -4.41 -4.58 28.35
CA GLY A 204 -3.36 -3.90 27.59
C GLY A 204 -3.83 -3.60 26.17
N ILE A 205 -4.33 -4.60 25.46
CA ILE A 205 -4.80 -4.45 24.08
C ILE A 205 -6.04 -3.55 23.99
N ILE A 206 -6.98 -3.62 24.93
CA ILE A 206 -8.12 -2.70 24.97
C ILE A 206 -7.65 -1.25 25.08
N ILE A 207 -6.71 -0.94 25.98
CA ILE A 207 -6.19 0.42 26.13
C ILE A 207 -5.50 0.88 24.84
N LEU A 208 -4.63 0.06 24.25
CA LEU A 208 -3.97 0.39 22.98
C LEU A 208 -5.00 0.62 21.85
N TRP A 209 -6.03 -0.23 21.77
CA TRP A 209 -7.12 -0.09 20.80
C TRP A 209 -7.97 1.16 21.02
N THR A 210 -8.19 1.60 22.26
CA THR A 210 -8.91 2.85 22.52
C THR A 210 -8.13 4.06 22.00
N ILE A 211 -6.80 4.10 22.18
CA ILE A 211 -5.94 5.17 21.66
C ILE A 211 -5.97 5.18 20.12
N LEU A 212 -5.89 4.00 19.50
CA LEU A 212 -6.02 3.80 18.06
C LEU A 212 -7.37 4.33 17.55
N ALA A 213 -8.47 3.84 18.13
CA ALA A 213 -9.83 4.19 17.73
C ALA A 213 -10.13 5.69 17.91
N SER A 214 -9.71 6.29 19.03
CA SER A 214 -9.91 7.72 19.27
C SER A 214 -9.15 8.59 18.27
N SER A 215 -7.91 8.20 17.93
CA SER A 215 -7.09 8.93 16.96
C SER A 215 -7.69 8.85 15.56
N MET A 216 -8.16 7.65 15.16
CA MET A 216 -8.82 7.43 13.88
C MET A 216 -10.14 8.20 13.77
N PHE A 217 -10.96 8.18 14.82
CA PHE A 217 -12.17 8.98 14.87
C PHE A 217 -11.84 10.47 14.65
N CYS A 218 -10.80 10.99 15.31
CA CYS A 218 -10.39 12.38 15.12
C CYS A 218 -9.95 12.67 13.69
N VAL A 219 -9.11 11.82 13.09
CA VAL A 219 -8.64 11.97 11.70
C VAL A 219 -9.81 12.00 10.73
N PHE A 220 -10.72 11.02 10.79
CA PHE A 220 -11.87 10.95 9.88
C PHE A 220 -12.87 12.08 10.13
N TYR A 221 -13.30 12.27 11.38
CA TYR A 221 -14.32 13.26 11.71
C TYR A 221 -13.85 14.68 11.37
N PHE A 222 -12.66 15.07 11.86
CA PHE A 222 -12.14 16.42 11.61
C PHE A 222 -11.62 16.57 10.18
N GLY A 223 -11.11 15.53 9.54
CA GLY A 223 -10.75 15.52 8.12
C GLY A 223 -11.95 15.84 7.22
N ILE A 224 -13.06 15.11 7.39
CA ILE A 224 -14.31 15.33 6.64
C ILE A 224 -14.87 16.72 6.91
N ARG A 225 -14.96 17.13 8.19
CA ARG A 225 -15.46 18.46 8.57
C ARG A 225 -14.58 19.59 8.02
N CYS A 226 -13.26 19.40 8.00
CA CYS A 226 -12.31 20.34 7.43
C CYS A 226 -12.50 20.47 5.92
N TYR A 227 -12.65 19.35 5.20
CA TYR A 227 -12.95 19.35 3.78
C TYR A 227 -14.24 20.12 3.46
N TYR A 228 -15.35 19.80 4.13
CA TYR A 228 -16.62 20.50 3.93
C TYR A 228 -16.52 21.99 4.22
N LYS A 229 -15.81 22.37 5.29
CA LYS A 229 -15.68 23.77 5.69
C LYS A 229 -14.79 24.56 4.74
N ILE A 230 -13.64 24.01 4.34
CA ILE A 230 -12.78 24.61 3.32
C ILE A 230 -13.60 24.76 2.03
N SER A 231 -14.31 23.72 1.59
CA SER A 231 -15.17 23.77 0.40
C SER A 231 -16.26 24.87 0.48
N LYS A 232 -16.90 25.03 1.65
CA LYS A 232 -17.92 26.06 1.90
C LYS A 232 -17.35 27.49 2.00
N GLU A 233 -16.25 27.69 2.72
CA GLU A 233 -15.57 28.99 2.79
C GLU A 233 -14.98 29.38 1.42
N MET A 234 -14.61 28.39 0.61
CA MET A 234 -14.21 28.57 -0.78
C MET A 234 -15.36 29.04 -1.69
N SER A 235 -16.63 28.79 -1.34
CA SER A 235 -17.80 29.29 -2.09
C SER A 235 -18.31 30.66 -1.62
N GLU A 236 -18.09 31.03 -0.36
CA GLU A 236 -18.77 32.19 0.26
C GLU A 236 -17.91 33.46 0.50
N ILE A 237 -16.58 33.47 0.27
CA ILE A 237 -15.76 34.65 0.65
C ILE A 237 -14.93 35.23 -0.51
N ALA A 238 -15.26 36.47 -0.90
CA ALA A 238 -14.56 37.31 -1.88
C ALA A 238 -13.28 38.01 -1.33
N VAL A 239 -12.87 37.73 -0.08
CA VAL A 239 -11.88 38.52 0.68
C VAL A 239 -10.49 37.85 0.79
N MET A 240 -10.35 36.56 0.46
CA MET A 240 -9.05 35.87 0.46
C MET A 240 -8.38 35.95 -0.91
N SER A 241 -7.08 36.26 -0.96
CA SER A 241 -6.34 36.24 -2.23
C SER A 241 -6.37 34.84 -2.84
N ASN A 242 -6.51 34.75 -4.17
CA ASN A 242 -6.51 33.46 -4.89
C ASN A 242 -5.27 32.61 -4.58
N TYR A 243 -4.15 33.25 -4.23
CA TYR A 243 -2.91 32.58 -3.81
C TYR A 243 -3.07 31.86 -2.47
N ALA A 244 -3.61 32.53 -1.45
CA ALA A 244 -3.82 31.94 -0.13
C ALA A 244 -4.83 30.77 -0.18
N LYS A 245 -5.84 30.88 -1.05
CA LYS A 245 -6.81 29.80 -1.32
C LYS A 245 -6.15 28.55 -1.90
N LYS A 246 -5.35 28.72 -2.96
CA LYS A 246 -4.63 27.61 -3.62
C LYS A 246 -3.60 26.96 -2.68
N LEU A 247 -2.92 27.76 -1.84
CA LEU A 247 -1.97 27.26 -0.86
C LEU A 247 -2.65 26.38 0.21
N GLN A 248 -3.82 26.79 0.71
CA GLN A 248 -4.57 26.01 1.70
C GLN A 248 -5.08 24.67 1.15
N GLU A 249 -5.53 24.66 -0.10
CA GLU A 249 -5.95 23.45 -0.82
C GLU A 249 -4.78 22.48 -1.00
N GLN A 250 -3.63 22.98 -1.46
CA GLN A 250 -2.41 22.18 -1.63
C GLN A 250 -1.95 21.57 -0.31
N LEU A 251 -1.91 22.34 0.77
CA LEU A 251 -1.56 21.83 2.09
C LEU A 251 -2.57 20.79 2.59
N PHE A 252 -3.85 20.90 2.21
CA PHE A 252 -4.91 19.98 2.65
C PHE A 252 -4.78 18.65 1.95
N ASN A 253 -4.64 18.69 0.63
CA ASN A 253 -4.40 17.50 -0.17
C ASN A 253 -3.09 16.82 0.24
N ALA A 254 -2.02 17.58 0.51
CA ALA A 254 -0.78 17.04 1.03
C ALA A 254 -0.97 16.33 2.38
N LEU A 255 -1.71 16.94 3.31
CA LEU A 255 -2.00 16.32 4.60
C LEU A 255 -2.86 15.06 4.47
N VAL A 256 -3.88 15.07 3.61
CA VAL A 256 -4.71 13.88 3.36
C VAL A 256 -3.85 12.76 2.78
N ILE A 257 -2.99 13.05 1.81
CA ILE A 257 -2.07 12.05 1.24
C ILE A 257 -1.08 11.54 2.30
N GLN A 258 -0.48 12.46 3.07
CA GLN A 258 0.49 12.14 4.13
C GLN A 258 -0.14 11.32 5.28
N THR A 259 -1.45 11.39 5.47
CA THR A 259 -2.16 10.66 6.54
C THR A 259 -2.78 9.37 6.01
N MET A 260 -3.33 9.37 4.80
CA MET A 260 -3.92 8.16 4.21
C MET A 260 -2.88 7.09 3.90
N ILE A 261 -1.69 7.44 3.41
CA ILE A 261 -0.66 6.44 3.10
C ILE A 261 -0.24 5.68 4.37
N PRO A 262 0.19 6.33 5.47
CA PRO A 262 0.52 5.62 6.70
C PRO A 262 -0.69 4.97 7.35
N VAL A 263 -1.89 5.58 7.35
CA VAL A 263 -3.07 4.95 7.93
C VAL A 263 -3.45 3.66 7.19
N LEU A 264 -3.40 3.66 5.85
CA LEU A 264 -3.63 2.45 5.07
C LEU A 264 -2.56 1.38 5.33
N LEU A 265 -1.29 1.77 5.43
CA LEU A 265 -0.17 0.83 5.67
C LEU A 265 -0.08 0.35 7.12
N MET A 266 -0.45 1.17 8.10
CA MET A 266 -0.31 0.90 9.54
C MET A 266 -1.50 0.12 10.12
N TYR A 267 -2.72 0.31 9.62
CA TYR A 267 -3.93 -0.27 10.24
C TYR A 267 -4.52 -1.48 9.53
N PHE A 268 -4.16 -1.73 8.27
CA PHE A 268 -4.60 -2.95 7.57
C PHE A 268 -3.95 -4.26 8.08
N PRO A 269 -2.74 -4.27 8.69
CA PRO A 269 -2.12 -5.52 9.11
C PRO A 269 -2.71 -6.25 10.35
N PRO A 270 -3.24 -5.62 11.42
CA PRO A 270 -3.60 -6.37 12.63
C PRO A 270 -5.11 -6.36 12.92
N MET A 271 -5.92 -7.14 12.19
CA MET A 271 -7.23 -7.61 12.67
C MET A 271 -7.42 -9.10 12.39
N TYR A 272 -8.09 -9.77 13.34
CA TYR A 272 -8.29 -11.22 13.50
C TYR A 272 -8.56 -12.00 12.20
N SER A 273 -7.85 -13.13 12.06
CA SER A 273 -7.78 -14.01 10.87
C SER A 273 -7.53 -13.23 9.58
N PHE A 274 -6.25 -13.03 9.25
CA PHE A 274 -5.81 -12.40 8.00
C PHE A 274 -6.58 -12.94 6.78
N ASN A 275 -6.92 -14.24 6.78
CA ASN A 275 -7.65 -14.88 5.70
C ASN A 275 -9.11 -14.43 5.57
N SER A 276 -9.82 -14.32 6.70
CA SER A 276 -11.21 -13.84 6.73
C SER A 276 -11.29 -12.36 6.36
N LEU A 277 -10.36 -11.55 6.89
CA LEU A 277 -10.24 -10.13 6.53
C LEU A 277 -9.89 -9.95 5.06
N ARG A 278 -8.88 -10.67 4.55
CA ARG A 278 -8.51 -10.66 3.13
C ARG A 278 -9.73 -10.95 2.26
N LYS A 279 -10.45 -12.04 2.53
CA LYS A 279 -11.63 -12.45 1.76
C LYS A 279 -12.72 -11.39 1.78
N PHE A 280 -12.99 -10.79 2.94
CA PHE A 280 -13.94 -9.68 3.08
C PHE A 280 -13.52 -8.44 2.27
N LEU A 281 -12.23 -8.06 2.34
CA LEU A 281 -11.69 -6.93 1.61
C LEU A 281 -11.68 -7.15 0.10
N GLN A 282 -11.27 -8.33 -0.37
CA GLN A 282 -11.32 -8.69 -1.79
C GLN A 282 -12.75 -8.57 -2.33
N TYR A 283 -13.75 -9.05 -1.58
CA TYR A 283 -15.15 -8.91 -1.96
C TYR A 283 -15.59 -7.44 -2.04
N ILE A 284 -15.29 -6.63 -1.02
CA ILE A 284 -15.61 -5.19 -1.03
C ILE A 284 -14.95 -4.48 -2.20
N PHE A 285 -13.65 -4.67 -2.40
CA PHE A 285 -12.92 -4.01 -3.48
C PHE A 285 -13.39 -4.47 -4.85
N GLY A 286 -13.69 -5.75 -5.03
CA GLY A 286 -14.24 -6.26 -6.28
C GLY A 286 -15.61 -5.65 -6.60
N VAL A 287 -16.52 -5.57 -5.62
CA VAL A 287 -17.83 -4.90 -5.80
C VAL A 287 -17.65 -3.41 -6.09
N GLN A 288 -16.79 -2.73 -5.34
CA GLN A 288 -16.48 -1.32 -5.54
C GLN A 288 -15.91 -1.05 -6.94
N SER A 289 -14.96 -1.88 -7.39
CA SER A 289 -14.38 -1.80 -8.74
C SER A 289 -15.45 -1.90 -9.81
N ILE A 290 -16.34 -2.90 -9.72
CA ILE A 290 -17.44 -3.09 -10.69
C ILE A 290 -18.32 -1.84 -10.76
N LEU A 291 -18.71 -1.28 -9.61
CA LEU A 291 -19.55 -0.08 -9.56
C LEU A 291 -18.85 1.15 -10.14
N LEU A 292 -17.60 1.41 -9.74
CA LEU A 292 -16.84 2.60 -10.16
C LEU A 292 -16.47 2.54 -11.65
N ASN A 293 -16.05 1.38 -12.14
CA ASN A 293 -15.73 1.20 -13.56
C ASN A 293 -16.98 1.27 -14.44
N THR A 294 -18.13 0.74 -13.98
CA THR A 294 -19.42 0.92 -14.67
C THR A 294 -19.79 2.40 -14.76
N PHE A 295 -19.65 3.14 -13.66
CA PHE A 295 -19.91 4.57 -13.62
C PHE A 295 -18.94 5.37 -14.50
N LEU A 296 -17.65 5.00 -14.52
CA LEU A 296 -16.66 5.61 -15.39
C LEU A 296 -16.99 5.38 -16.87
N ILE A 297 -17.38 4.17 -17.26
CA ILE A 297 -17.82 3.87 -18.65
C ILE A 297 -19.01 4.76 -19.03
N PHE A 298 -20.00 4.90 -18.14
CA PHE A 298 -21.14 5.79 -18.36
C PHE A 298 -20.71 7.25 -18.60
N LEU A 299 -19.74 7.75 -17.81
CA LEU A 299 -19.19 9.09 -17.97
C LEU A 299 -18.38 9.23 -19.27
N ILE A 300 -17.58 8.22 -19.62
CA ILE A 300 -16.81 8.22 -20.86
C ILE A 300 -17.74 8.24 -22.07
N TRP A 301 -18.83 7.49 -22.05
CA TRP A 301 -19.78 7.45 -23.15
C TRP A 301 -20.51 8.78 -23.33
N ASN A 302 -21.02 9.35 -22.23
CA ASN A 302 -21.96 10.47 -22.30
C ASN A 302 -21.33 11.86 -22.16
N ARG A 303 -20.14 11.96 -21.56
CA ARG A 303 -19.56 13.25 -21.10
C ARG A 303 -18.12 13.47 -21.55
N SER A 304 -17.56 12.60 -22.39
CA SER A 304 -16.18 12.76 -22.89
C SER A 304 -16.03 13.96 -23.84
N PRO A 305 -15.03 14.83 -23.61
CA PRO A 305 -14.64 15.85 -24.57
C PRO A 305 -14.29 15.25 -25.95
N LYS A 306 -14.71 15.92 -27.03
CA LYS A 306 -14.36 15.54 -28.42
C LYS A 306 -12.85 15.47 -28.66
N GLN A 307 -12.07 16.24 -27.90
CA GLN A 307 -10.60 16.30 -27.96
C GLN A 307 -9.92 15.01 -27.51
N LEU A 308 -10.58 14.14 -26.72
CA LEU A 308 -10.00 12.85 -26.32
C LEU A 308 -9.87 11.87 -27.50
N GLY A 309 -10.64 12.05 -28.58
CA GLY A 309 -10.50 11.23 -29.79
C GLY A 309 -10.59 9.72 -29.51
N THR A 310 -9.60 8.96 -30.00
CA THR A 310 -9.52 7.49 -29.86
C THR A 310 -9.18 7.02 -28.44
N TYR A 311 -8.60 7.88 -27.61
CA TYR A 311 -8.19 7.56 -26.25
C TYR A 311 -9.37 7.16 -25.35
N LYS A 312 -10.59 7.68 -25.63
CA LYS A 312 -11.79 7.28 -24.89
C LYS A 312 -12.11 5.78 -25.00
N TYR A 313 -11.79 5.15 -26.14
CA TYR A 313 -12.00 3.73 -26.34
C TYR A 313 -10.97 2.90 -25.57
N MET A 314 -9.75 3.39 -25.41
CA MET A 314 -8.76 2.76 -24.53
C MET A 314 -9.20 2.82 -23.07
N MET A 315 -9.70 3.96 -22.58
CA MET A 315 -10.21 4.06 -21.21
C MET A 315 -11.39 3.10 -20.96
N MET A 316 -12.32 2.96 -21.91
CA MET A 316 -13.40 1.97 -21.79
C MET A 316 -12.87 0.53 -21.77
N TYR A 317 -11.87 0.22 -22.60
CA TYR A 317 -11.23 -1.11 -22.62
C TYR A 317 -10.60 -1.45 -21.26
N ILE A 318 -9.91 -0.49 -20.63
CA ILE A 318 -9.33 -0.64 -19.29
C ILE A 318 -10.42 -0.94 -18.26
N SER A 319 -11.48 -0.11 -18.23
CA SER A 319 -12.56 -0.29 -17.27
C SER A 319 -13.28 -1.62 -17.43
N ILE A 320 -13.52 -2.09 -18.66
CA ILE A 320 -14.12 -3.41 -18.91
C ILE A 320 -13.19 -4.52 -18.42
N PHE A 321 -11.90 -4.44 -18.73
CA PHE A 321 -10.92 -5.42 -18.26
C PHE A 321 -10.87 -5.47 -16.72
N GLU A 322 -10.82 -4.34 -16.05
CA GLU A 322 -10.79 -4.24 -14.58
C GLU A 322 -12.03 -4.83 -13.92
N MET A 323 -13.20 -4.65 -14.52
CA MET A 323 -14.44 -5.30 -14.09
C MET A 323 -14.32 -6.82 -14.20
N ILE A 324 -13.87 -7.34 -15.34
CA ILE A 324 -13.69 -8.79 -15.53
C ILE A 324 -12.65 -9.33 -14.55
N TYR A 325 -11.55 -8.61 -14.35
CA TYR A 325 -10.50 -9.04 -13.41
C TYR A 325 -11.02 -9.09 -11.97
N SER A 326 -11.84 -8.12 -11.56
CA SER A 326 -12.49 -8.09 -10.24
C SER A 326 -13.46 -9.25 -10.05
N ILE A 327 -14.20 -9.63 -11.10
CA ILE A 327 -15.09 -10.80 -11.06
C ILE A 327 -14.28 -12.08 -10.90
N ILE A 328 -13.18 -12.24 -11.65
CA ILE A 328 -12.31 -13.42 -11.54
C ILE A 328 -11.64 -13.47 -10.15
N ASP A 329 -11.18 -12.35 -9.60
CA ASP A 329 -10.61 -12.30 -8.25
C ASP A 329 -11.61 -12.76 -7.18
N ILE A 330 -12.88 -12.31 -7.27
CA ILE A 330 -13.97 -12.78 -6.38
C ILE A 330 -14.22 -14.28 -6.51
N ILE A 331 -14.18 -14.84 -7.73
CA ILE A 331 -14.43 -16.27 -7.96
C ILE A 331 -13.25 -17.11 -7.47
N VAL A 332 -12.02 -16.68 -7.73
CA VAL A 332 -10.80 -17.44 -7.41
C VAL A 332 -10.43 -17.32 -5.93
N GLU A 333 -10.74 -16.19 -5.29
CA GLU A 333 -10.35 -15.87 -3.91
C GLU A 333 -8.86 -16.17 -3.61
N PRO A 334 -7.93 -15.67 -4.43
CA PRO A 334 -6.54 -16.14 -4.50
C PRO A 334 -5.78 -15.86 -3.21
N ILE A 335 -5.20 -16.91 -2.63
CA ILE A 335 -4.28 -16.82 -1.49
C ILE A 335 -2.86 -16.84 -2.05
N VAL A 336 -1.98 -15.97 -1.57
CA VAL A 336 -0.55 -16.08 -1.91
C VAL A 336 0.20 -16.56 -0.68
N HIS A 337 0.95 -17.64 -0.87
CA HIS A 337 1.78 -18.27 0.14
C HIS A 337 3.25 -18.17 -0.26
N SER A 338 4.12 -17.91 0.72
CA SER A 338 5.57 -17.91 0.54
C SER A 338 6.15 -18.74 1.68
N TYR A 339 6.96 -19.74 1.30
CA TYR A 339 7.60 -20.65 2.24
C TYR A 339 8.95 -21.09 1.69
N ARG A 340 10.03 -20.68 2.34
CA ARG A 340 11.43 -20.86 1.93
C ARG A 340 11.59 -20.44 0.46
N SER A 341 12.21 -21.28 -0.35
CA SER A 341 12.43 -21.10 -1.78
C SER A 341 11.17 -21.25 -2.65
N THR A 342 9.98 -21.08 -2.07
CA THR A 342 8.72 -21.20 -2.79
C THR A 342 7.87 -19.95 -2.65
N PHE A 343 7.20 -19.62 -3.74
CA PHE A 343 5.97 -18.84 -3.68
C PHE A 343 4.91 -19.54 -4.51
N SER A 344 3.67 -19.48 -4.04
CA SER A 344 2.53 -20.06 -4.71
C SER A 344 1.29 -19.19 -4.57
N ALA A 345 0.57 -19.01 -5.66
CA ALA A 345 -0.83 -18.64 -5.62
C ALA A 345 -1.64 -19.92 -5.39
N LEU A 346 -2.52 -19.92 -4.39
CA LEU A 346 -3.38 -21.01 -3.99
C LEU A 346 -4.85 -20.59 -4.19
N MET A 347 -5.69 -21.56 -4.54
CA MET A 347 -7.15 -21.42 -4.57
C MET A 347 -7.77 -22.59 -3.81
N ASN A 348 -8.65 -22.29 -2.85
CA ASN A 348 -9.42 -23.30 -2.15
C ASN A 348 -10.57 -23.78 -3.04
N ILE A 349 -10.64 -25.08 -3.29
CA ILE A 349 -11.63 -25.71 -4.16
C ILE A 349 -12.62 -26.60 -3.42
N LYS A 350 -12.58 -26.68 -2.08
CA LYS A 350 -13.41 -27.58 -1.26
C LYS A 350 -14.91 -27.54 -1.61
N ASN A 351 -15.42 -26.35 -1.89
CA ASN A 351 -16.83 -26.11 -2.25
C ASN A 351 -16.99 -25.61 -3.69
N SER A 352 -15.97 -25.78 -4.55
CA SER A 352 -16.06 -25.36 -5.95
C SER A 352 -16.96 -26.30 -6.75
N VAL A 353 -17.79 -25.72 -7.61
CA VAL A 353 -18.63 -26.46 -8.56
C VAL A 353 -17.79 -27.03 -9.72
N LEU A 354 -16.60 -26.46 -9.95
CA LEU A 354 -15.70 -26.85 -11.03
C LEU A 354 -14.76 -27.97 -10.58
N GLY A 355 -14.37 -28.84 -11.52
CA GLY A 355 -13.34 -29.85 -11.28
C GLY A 355 -11.95 -29.24 -11.04
N ARG A 356 -11.03 -30.01 -10.46
CA ARG A 356 -9.67 -29.57 -10.10
C ARG A 356 -8.91 -28.93 -11.28
N GLU A 357 -8.92 -29.58 -12.45
CA GLU A 357 -8.25 -29.07 -13.66
C GLU A 357 -8.83 -27.72 -14.13
N MET A 358 -10.15 -27.54 -14.02
CA MET A 358 -10.80 -26.29 -14.38
C MET A 358 -10.46 -25.17 -13.38
N ASN A 359 -10.44 -25.46 -12.08
CA ASN A 359 -10.01 -24.50 -11.06
C ASN A 359 -8.53 -24.11 -11.24
N LYS A 360 -7.67 -25.06 -11.61
CA LYS A 360 -6.26 -24.80 -11.92
C LYS A 360 -6.11 -23.87 -13.13
N CYS A 361 -6.86 -24.11 -14.21
CA CYS A 361 -6.92 -23.21 -15.36
C CYS A 361 -7.44 -21.83 -14.97
N LEU A 362 -8.47 -21.76 -14.11
CA LEU A 362 -9.04 -20.50 -13.64
C LEU A 362 -8.02 -19.69 -12.80
N LEU A 363 -7.28 -20.34 -11.90
CA LEU A 363 -6.19 -19.73 -11.15
C LEU A 363 -5.06 -19.24 -12.09
N ALA A 364 -4.75 -19.99 -13.14
CA ALA A 364 -3.77 -19.58 -14.15
C ALA A 364 -4.25 -18.34 -14.93
N ILE A 365 -5.53 -18.29 -15.30
CA ILE A 365 -6.15 -17.13 -15.94
C ILE A 365 -6.08 -15.91 -15.01
N PHE A 366 -6.37 -16.08 -13.72
CA PHE A 366 -6.22 -15.00 -12.73
C PHE A 366 -4.78 -14.46 -12.71
N CYS A 367 -3.78 -15.34 -12.69
CA CYS A 367 -2.36 -14.94 -12.78
C CYS A 367 -2.04 -14.28 -14.13
N GLY A 368 -2.64 -14.77 -15.23
CA GLY A 368 -2.51 -14.17 -16.55
C GLY A 368 -3.03 -12.74 -16.62
N PHE A 369 -4.16 -12.46 -15.96
CA PHE A 369 -4.77 -11.12 -15.93
C PHE A 369 -3.92 -10.11 -15.17
N TYR A 370 -3.15 -10.55 -14.18
CA TYR A 370 -2.11 -9.71 -13.59
C TYR A 370 -1.13 -9.22 -14.67
N SER A 371 -0.62 -10.11 -15.51
CA SER A 371 0.30 -9.74 -16.61
C SER A 371 -0.35 -8.88 -17.71
N PHE A 372 -1.64 -9.11 -17.97
CA PHE A 372 -2.42 -8.28 -18.87
C PHE A 372 -2.42 -6.83 -18.37
N SER A 373 -2.65 -6.62 -17.07
CA SER A 373 -2.60 -5.30 -16.42
C SER A 373 -1.23 -4.65 -16.62
N LEU A 374 -0.14 -5.41 -16.40
CA LEU A 374 1.23 -4.92 -16.59
C LEU A 374 1.49 -4.47 -18.04
N ALA A 375 1.09 -5.27 -19.02
CA ALA A 375 1.24 -4.93 -20.43
C ALA A 375 0.37 -3.71 -20.80
N LEU A 376 -0.84 -3.63 -20.26
CA LEU A 376 -1.76 -2.53 -20.46
C LEU A 376 -1.17 -1.20 -19.95
N PHE A 377 -0.52 -1.19 -18.78
CA PHE A 377 0.18 0.00 -18.28
C PHE A 377 1.28 0.44 -19.26
N GLY A 378 2.11 -0.49 -19.72
CA GLY A 378 3.16 -0.19 -20.71
C GLY A 378 2.59 0.44 -21.99
N VAL A 379 1.55 -0.18 -22.56
CA VAL A 379 0.86 0.33 -23.76
C VAL A 379 0.24 1.71 -23.52
N LEU A 380 -0.36 1.94 -22.36
CA LEU A 380 -0.97 3.23 -22.00
C LEU A 380 0.07 4.36 -21.96
N PHE A 381 1.25 4.12 -21.39
CA PHE A 381 2.33 5.12 -21.37
C PHE A 381 2.93 5.37 -22.74
N ILE A 382 3.11 4.32 -23.55
CA ILE A 382 3.53 4.44 -24.95
C ILE A 382 2.52 5.28 -25.73
N TYR A 383 1.23 4.99 -25.61
CA TYR A 383 0.16 5.71 -26.27
C TYR A 383 0.14 7.19 -25.84
N ARG A 384 0.20 7.46 -24.53
CA ARG A 384 0.20 8.83 -24.01
C ARG A 384 1.38 9.62 -24.55
N TYR A 385 2.60 9.08 -24.48
CA TYR A 385 3.78 9.73 -25.03
C TYR A 385 3.67 9.96 -26.55
N GLY A 386 3.24 8.94 -27.29
CA GLY A 386 3.10 9.00 -28.75
C GLY A 386 2.01 9.94 -29.25
N SER A 387 0.96 10.17 -28.43
CA SER A 387 -0.16 11.04 -28.77
C SER A 387 0.15 12.54 -28.69
N ILE A 388 1.24 12.93 -28.00
CA ILE A 388 1.66 14.34 -27.85
C ILE A 388 2.07 14.93 -29.20
N ARG A 389 2.81 14.18 -30.03
CA ARG A 389 3.26 14.65 -31.35
C ARG A 389 2.27 14.26 -32.43
N ARG A 390 1.70 15.25 -33.12
CA ARG A 390 0.71 15.06 -34.20
C ARG A 390 1.17 14.08 -35.28
N GLN A 391 2.42 14.21 -35.75
CA GLN A 391 2.99 13.33 -36.78
C GLN A 391 3.16 11.86 -36.30
N THR A 392 3.46 11.65 -35.02
CA THR A 392 3.59 10.31 -34.43
C THR A 392 2.22 9.69 -34.18
N ARG A 393 1.27 10.49 -33.69
CA ARG A 393 -0.13 10.10 -33.48
C ARG A 393 -0.78 9.62 -34.78
N ASP A 394 -0.65 10.39 -35.85
CA ASP A 394 -1.29 10.11 -37.14
C ASP A 394 -0.61 8.90 -37.86
N ARG A 395 0.64 8.56 -37.49
CA ARG A 395 1.36 7.41 -38.08
C ARG A 395 1.15 6.09 -37.35
N TYR A 396 1.04 6.10 -36.01
CA TYR A 396 1.07 4.89 -35.18
C TYR A 396 -0.14 4.70 -34.26
N PHE A 397 -0.95 5.76 -34.03
CA PHE A 397 -2.01 5.77 -33.02
C PHE A 397 -3.39 6.17 -33.59
N GLU A 398 -3.54 6.13 -34.92
CA GLU A 398 -4.84 6.20 -35.57
C GLU A 398 -5.72 5.00 -35.21
N SER A 399 -7.05 5.17 -35.31
CA SER A 399 -8.04 4.15 -34.96
C SER A 399 -7.79 2.79 -35.61
N ARG A 400 -7.24 2.77 -36.84
CA ARG A 400 -6.91 1.53 -37.57
C ARG A 400 -5.83 0.67 -36.90
N PHE A 401 -4.95 1.26 -36.10
CA PHE A 401 -3.90 0.55 -35.37
C PHE A 401 -4.31 0.19 -33.93
N ALA A 402 -5.49 0.60 -33.48
CA ALA A 402 -5.96 0.33 -32.11
C ALA A 402 -6.05 -1.18 -31.82
N ILE A 403 -6.42 -2.00 -32.82
CA ILE A 403 -6.49 -3.46 -32.70
C ILE A 403 -5.12 -4.06 -32.34
N ILE A 404 -4.03 -3.54 -32.93
CA ILE A 404 -2.67 -4.00 -32.65
C ILE A 404 -2.28 -3.65 -31.20
N TRP A 405 -2.62 -2.45 -30.74
CA TRP A 405 -2.32 -2.05 -29.36
C TRP A 405 -3.13 -2.84 -28.32
N PHE A 406 -4.38 -3.20 -28.64
CA PHE A 406 -5.23 -4.03 -27.77
C PHE A 406 -4.87 -5.52 -27.81
N SER A 407 -4.18 -6.01 -28.83
CA SER A 407 -3.75 -7.41 -28.88
C SER A 407 -2.50 -7.68 -28.02
N ILE A 408 -1.65 -6.67 -27.78
CA ILE A 408 -0.42 -6.84 -26.98
C ILE A 408 -0.71 -7.37 -25.56
N PRO A 409 -1.62 -6.78 -24.75
CA PRO A 409 -1.93 -7.30 -23.42
C PRO A 409 -2.50 -8.72 -23.45
N VAL A 410 -3.30 -9.05 -24.47
CA VAL A 410 -3.88 -10.38 -24.65
C VAL A 410 -2.78 -11.42 -24.90
N ILE A 411 -1.81 -11.11 -25.77
CA ILE A 411 -0.69 -12.01 -26.07
C ILE A 411 0.17 -12.25 -24.81
N VAL A 412 0.49 -11.18 -24.08
CA VAL A 412 1.27 -11.29 -22.82
C VAL A 412 0.52 -12.13 -21.78
N CYS A 413 -0.80 -11.96 -21.67
CA CYS A 413 -1.65 -12.80 -20.82
C CYS A 413 -1.57 -14.27 -21.20
N ILE A 414 -1.69 -14.60 -22.50
CA ILE A 414 -1.60 -15.99 -22.97
C ILE A 414 -0.24 -16.60 -22.65
N ILE A 415 0.85 -15.85 -22.83
CA ILE A 415 2.21 -16.30 -22.48
C ILE A 415 2.29 -16.60 -20.98
N TRP A 416 1.77 -15.70 -20.13
CA TRP A 416 1.80 -15.89 -18.67
C TRP A 416 0.99 -17.12 -18.24
N VAL A 417 -0.21 -17.31 -18.79
CA VAL A 417 -1.03 -18.51 -18.53
C VAL A 417 -0.30 -19.77 -18.98
N ALA A 418 0.35 -19.77 -20.15
CA ALA A 418 1.12 -20.90 -20.63
C ALA A 418 2.30 -21.23 -19.71
N VAL A 419 3.04 -20.23 -19.23
CA VAL A 419 4.11 -20.43 -18.23
C VAL A 419 3.53 -21.05 -16.96
N CYS A 420 2.41 -20.53 -16.47
CA CYS A 420 1.76 -21.03 -15.27
C CYS A 420 1.37 -22.51 -15.38
N LEU A 421 0.81 -22.92 -16.51
CA LEU A 421 0.34 -24.30 -16.71
C LEU A 421 1.44 -25.28 -17.10
N LEU A 422 2.49 -24.83 -17.81
CA LEU A 422 3.53 -25.70 -18.35
C LEU A 422 4.80 -25.79 -17.49
N LEU A 423 5.16 -24.72 -16.78
CA LEU A 423 6.46 -24.59 -16.10
C LEU A 423 6.38 -24.54 -14.57
N ILE A 424 5.32 -23.96 -14.01
CA ILE A 424 5.18 -23.72 -12.55
C ILE A 424 3.83 -24.23 -12.01
N CYS A 425 3.35 -25.34 -12.58
CA CYS A 425 2.12 -26.02 -12.14
C CYS A 425 2.39 -27.00 -10.99
N GLU A 426 1.32 -27.59 -10.45
CA GLU A 426 1.37 -28.53 -9.34
C GLU A 426 2.22 -29.76 -9.63
N TRP A 427 3.03 -30.16 -8.65
CA TRP A 427 3.85 -31.37 -8.69
C TRP A 427 4.06 -31.89 -7.27
N ASP A 428 4.14 -33.22 -7.13
CA ASP A 428 4.01 -33.90 -5.84
C ASP A 428 5.07 -33.46 -4.81
N GLU A 429 6.30 -33.21 -5.26
CA GLU A 429 7.43 -32.78 -4.43
C GLU A 429 7.13 -31.44 -3.73
N MET A 430 6.67 -30.43 -4.47
CA MET A 430 6.28 -29.14 -3.88
C MET A 430 5.03 -29.25 -3.03
N THR A 431 4.04 -30.04 -3.45
CA THR A 431 2.81 -30.27 -2.68
C THR A 431 3.16 -30.79 -1.29
N ASN A 432 4.05 -31.78 -1.21
CA ASN A 432 4.50 -32.33 0.07
C ASN A 432 5.35 -31.33 0.87
N PHE A 433 6.19 -30.54 0.20
CA PHE A 433 7.01 -29.52 0.83
C PHE A 433 6.18 -28.42 1.53
N ILE A 434 5.13 -27.92 0.88
CA ILE A 434 4.30 -26.83 1.42
C ILE A 434 3.12 -27.30 2.27
N ARG A 435 2.80 -28.61 2.28
CA ARG A 435 1.61 -29.20 2.94
C ARG A 435 1.41 -28.73 4.37
N ASN A 436 2.42 -28.89 5.22
CA ASN A 436 2.32 -28.54 6.64
C ASN A 436 2.25 -27.01 6.83
N SER A 437 2.96 -26.26 6.00
CA SER A 437 2.95 -24.79 6.04
C SER A 437 1.57 -24.25 5.69
N VAL A 438 0.95 -24.74 4.60
CA VAL A 438 -0.39 -24.34 4.17
C VAL A 438 -1.45 -24.73 5.21
N LEU A 439 -1.35 -25.92 5.80
CA LEU A 439 -2.26 -26.35 6.87
C LEU A 439 -2.14 -25.44 8.09
N ASN A 440 -0.92 -25.14 8.54
CA ASN A 440 -0.69 -24.32 9.73
C ASN A 440 -1.12 -22.85 9.53
N ASP A 441 -0.90 -22.29 8.34
CA ASP A 441 -1.16 -20.87 8.06
C ASP A 441 -2.61 -20.56 7.64
N TYR A 442 -3.27 -21.51 6.97
CA TYR A 442 -4.59 -21.27 6.37
C TYR A 442 -5.67 -22.26 6.80
N ASP A 443 -5.33 -23.31 7.56
CA ASP A 443 -6.24 -24.42 7.89
C ASP A 443 -6.81 -25.09 6.63
N LEU A 444 -5.96 -25.24 5.61
CA LEU A 444 -6.31 -25.84 4.32
C LEU A 444 -5.54 -27.14 4.09
N LEU A 445 -6.28 -28.16 3.65
CA LEU A 445 -5.72 -29.42 3.16
C LEU A 445 -5.32 -29.26 1.70
N MET A 446 -4.16 -29.79 1.31
CA MET A 446 -3.67 -29.68 -0.08
C MET A 446 -4.58 -30.40 -1.09
N GLU A 447 -5.34 -31.39 -0.63
CA GLU A 447 -6.37 -32.09 -1.41
C GLU A 447 -7.46 -31.12 -1.90
N ASP A 448 -7.78 -30.12 -1.06
CA ASP A 448 -8.80 -29.11 -1.29
C ASP A 448 -8.22 -27.81 -1.88
N VAL A 449 -6.96 -27.82 -2.32
CA VAL A 449 -6.28 -26.63 -2.85
C VAL A 449 -5.70 -26.93 -4.22
N VAL A 450 -5.92 -26.02 -5.18
CA VAL A 450 -5.09 -25.93 -6.38
C VAL A 450 -4.07 -24.82 -6.25
N TYR A 451 -2.88 -25.00 -6.80
CA TYR A 451 -1.86 -23.96 -6.78
C TYR A 451 -1.04 -23.81 -8.07
N ILE A 452 -0.43 -22.64 -8.21
CA ILE A 452 0.55 -22.30 -9.22
C ILE A 452 1.70 -21.61 -8.50
N GLY A 453 2.92 -22.12 -8.65
CA GLY A 453 4.04 -21.63 -7.88
C GLY A 453 5.38 -22.19 -8.30
N ALA A 454 6.44 -21.45 -8.01
CA ALA A 454 7.80 -21.88 -8.26
C ALA A 454 8.40 -22.52 -7.01
N TYR A 455 9.18 -23.58 -7.20
CA TYR A 455 10.01 -24.19 -6.17
C TYR A 455 11.44 -24.30 -6.69
N PHE A 456 12.29 -23.36 -6.28
CA PHE A 456 13.62 -23.19 -6.90
C PHE A 456 14.61 -24.26 -6.48
N TYR A 457 14.52 -24.72 -5.22
CA TYR A 457 15.55 -25.53 -4.58
C TYR A 457 15.01 -26.81 -3.94
N PRO A 458 14.47 -27.75 -4.74
CA PRO A 458 14.14 -29.09 -4.27
C PRO A 458 15.36 -29.84 -3.72
N ILE A 459 15.07 -30.75 -2.78
CA ILE A 459 16.04 -31.68 -2.19
C ILE A 459 15.80 -33.04 -2.84
N ASP A 460 16.87 -33.66 -3.38
CA ASP A 460 16.81 -34.99 -3.97
C ASP A 460 16.71 -36.10 -2.90
N GLU A 461 16.52 -37.35 -3.34
CA GLU A 461 16.47 -38.52 -2.45
C GLU A 461 17.75 -38.74 -1.63
N ASN A 462 18.87 -38.13 -2.05
CA ASN A 462 20.17 -38.20 -1.38
C ASN A 462 20.41 -37.04 -0.40
N GLY A 463 19.43 -36.12 -0.25
CA GLY A 463 19.55 -34.95 0.61
C GLY A 463 20.27 -33.75 -0.02
N ASN A 464 20.61 -33.80 -1.30
CA ASN A 464 21.27 -32.72 -2.02
C ASN A 464 20.25 -31.75 -2.64
N GLN A 465 20.51 -30.46 -2.46
CA GLN A 465 19.72 -29.39 -3.07
C GLN A 465 20.11 -29.24 -4.55
N TYR A 466 19.12 -29.25 -5.45
CA TYR A 466 19.31 -29.01 -6.87
C TYR A 466 18.40 -27.89 -7.38
N ILE A 467 18.74 -27.29 -8.52
CA ILE A 467 17.94 -26.19 -9.09
C ILE A 467 16.85 -26.77 -10.00
N ASN A 468 15.59 -26.46 -9.70
CA ASN A 468 14.50 -26.80 -10.61
C ASN A 468 14.53 -25.89 -11.85
N MET A 469 14.98 -26.44 -12.97
CA MET A 469 15.13 -25.69 -14.22
C MET A 469 13.79 -25.19 -14.78
N LYS A 470 12.68 -25.92 -14.60
CA LYS A 470 11.35 -25.48 -15.07
C LYS A 470 10.89 -24.23 -14.31
N SER A 471 11.02 -24.25 -12.98
CA SER A 471 10.74 -23.09 -12.12
C SER A 471 11.64 -21.91 -12.47
N LEU A 472 12.95 -22.15 -12.70
CA LEU A 472 13.88 -21.10 -13.10
C LEU A 472 13.48 -20.45 -14.44
N TYR A 473 13.24 -21.24 -15.48
CA TYR A 473 12.83 -20.72 -16.79
C TYR A 473 11.49 -19.99 -16.71
N GLY A 474 10.51 -20.55 -15.99
CA GLY A 474 9.22 -19.92 -15.80
C GLY A 474 9.38 -18.52 -15.18
N ILE A 475 10.13 -18.43 -14.09
CA ILE A 475 10.33 -17.17 -13.37
C ILE A 475 11.16 -16.16 -14.17
N ILE A 476 12.15 -16.58 -14.94
CA ILE A 476 12.90 -15.67 -15.84
C ILE A 476 11.95 -15.04 -16.86
N ILE A 477 11.01 -15.81 -17.43
CA ILE A 477 10.02 -15.28 -18.38
C ILE A 477 9.09 -14.28 -17.66
N LEU A 478 8.58 -14.63 -16.47
CA LEU A 478 7.71 -13.73 -15.70
C LEU A 478 8.44 -12.42 -15.31
N TRP A 479 9.71 -12.51 -14.91
CA TRP A 479 10.57 -11.35 -14.63
C TRP A 479 10.80 -10.48 -15.85
N THR A 480 10.97 -11.09 -17.02
CA THR A 480 11.19 -10.34 -18.27
C THR A 480 9.94 -9.54 -18.65
N ILE A 481 8.75 -10.11 -18.46
CA ILE A 481 7.47 -9.41 -18.66
C ILE A 481 7.35 -8.24 -17.66
N LEU A 482 7.63 -8.49 -16.38
CA LEU A 482 7.59 -7.46 -15.33
C LEU A 482 8.58 -6.32 -15.61
N ALA A 483 9.84 -6.65 -15.90
CA ALA A 483 10.92 -5.70 -16.14
C ALA A 483 10.66 -4.85 -17.41
N SER A 484 10.18 -5.47 -18.49
CA SER A 484 9.83 -4.74 -19.72
C SER A 484 8.67 -3.77 -19.50
N SER A 485 7.67 -4.16 -18.69
CA SER A 485 6.57 -3.29 -18.31
C SER A 485 7.04 -2.10 -17.45
N ILE A 486 7.82 -2.35 -16.38
CA ILE A 486 8.43 -1.29 -15.54
C ILE A 486 9.25 -0.34 -16.42
N PHE A 487 10.10 -0.88 -17.29
CA PHE A 487 10.91 -0.08 -18.20
C PHE A 487 10.03 0.84 -19.07
N CYS A 488 8.97 0.32 -19.68
CA CYS A 488 8.04 1.11 -20.48
C CYS A 488 7.38 2.23 -19.65
N VAL A 489 6.83 1.91 -18.48
CA VAL A 489 6.15 2.88 -17.62
C VAL A 489 7.10 4.01 -17.20
N PHE A 490 8.30 3.67 -16.71
CA PHE A 490 9.27 4.67 -16.27
C PHE A 490 9.86 5.46 -17.45
N TYR A 491 10.31 4.79 -18.50
CA TYR A 491 10.94 5.46 -19.65
C TYR A 491 9.97 6.41 -20.36
N PHE A 492 8.79 5.91 -20.76
CA PHE A 492 7.79 6.73 -21.45
C PHE A 492 7.11 7.71 -20.50
N GLY A 493 6.95 7.38 -19.22
CA GLY A 493 6.50 8.33 -18.19
C GLY A 493 7.44 9.52 -18.03
N LEU A 494 8.75 9.29 -17.90
CA LEU A 494 9.77 10.35 -17.80
C LEU A 494 9.88 11.17 -19.09
N ARG A 495 9.78 10.53 -20.25
CA ARG A 495 9.76 11.24 -21.54
C ARG A 495 8.49 12.08 -21.73
N CYS A 496 7.34 11.56 -21.31
CA CYS A 496 6.08 12.29 -21.28
C CYS A 496 6.20 13.53 -20.37
N TYR A 497 6.78 13.36 -19.18
CA TYR A 497 7.09 14.46 -18.27
C TYR A 497 8.01 15.51 -18.91
N TYR A 498 9.11 15.08 -19.54
CA TYR A 498 10.06 15.99 -20.18
C TYR A 498 9.42 16.76 -21.33
N ASN A 499 8.62 16.11 -22.18
CA ASN A 499 7.98 16.78 -23.30
C ASN A 499 6.90 17.76 -22.83
N ILE A 500 6.07 17.38 -21.86
CA ILE A 500 5.04 18.27 -21.30
C ILE A 500 5.70 19.47 -20.62
N SER A 501 6.75 19.26 -19.83
CA SER A 501 7.48 20.36 -19.17
C SER A 501 8.21 21.28 -20.15
N LYS A 502 8.77 20.72 -21.24
CA LYS A 502 9.34 21.50 -22.33
C LYS A 502 8.29 22.33 -23.06
N GLU A 503 7.17 21.73 -23.44
CA GLU A 503 6.05 22.47 -24.05
C GLU A 503 5.52 23.55 -23.09
N MET A 504 5.45 23.31 -21.78
CA MET A 504 5.11 24.34 -20.78
C MET A 504 6.08 25.54 -20.77
N SER A 505 7.36 25.32 -21.05
CA SER A 505 8.37 26.38 -21.14
C SER A 505 8.29 27.17 -22.44
N GLU A 506 7.92 26.53 -23.54
CA GLU A 506 7.73 27.16 -24.87
C GLU A 506 6.35 27.86 -24.99
N ILE A 507 5.33 27.38 -24.27
CA ILE A 507 3.96 27.94 -24.20
C ILE A 507 3.85 29.14 -23.23
N ALA A 508 4.95 29.87 -22.99
CA ALA A 508 4.93 31.13 -22.25
C ALA A 508 4.05 32.23 -22.91
N VAL A 509 3.54 32.00 -24.12
CA VAL A 509 2.83 32.96 -24.98
C VAL A 509 1.29 32.79 -24.98
N MET A 510 0.70 31.80 -24.29
CA MET A 510 -0.78 31.56 -24.34
C MET A 510 -1.45 31.38 -22.97
N SER A 511 -2.77 31.63 -22.94
CA SER A 511 -3.59 31.98 -21.76
C SER A 511 -3.50 31.04 -20.54
N ASN A 512 -3.72 31.63 -19.36
CA ASN A 512 -3.77 30.95 -18.05
C ASN A 512 -4.65 29.69 -17.99
N TYR A 513 -5.62 29.54 -18.90
CA TYR A 513 -6.50 28.38 -18.97
C TYR A 513 -5.80 27.13 -19.51
N ALA A 514 -5.03 27.27 -20.59
CA ALA A 514 -4.31 26.15 -21.21
C ALA A 514 -3.23 25.59 -20.26
N LYS A 515 -2.51 26.47 -19.57
CA LYS A 515 -1.53 26.09 -18.54
C LYS A 515 -2.15 25.30 -17.40
N LYS A 516 -3.31 25.73 -16.88
CA LYS A 516 -4.03 25.02 -15.80
C LYS A 516 -4.56 23.65 -16.25
N LEU A 517 -4.97 23.50 -17.50
CA LEU A 517 -5.42 22.21 -18.02
C LEU A 517 -4.26 21.22 -18.13
N GLN A 518 -3.10 21.67 -18.62
CA GLN A 518 -1.88 20.85 -18.73
C GLN A 518 -1.31 20.45 -17.37
N GLU A 519 -1.30 21.36 -16.38
CA GLU A 519 -0.94 21.04 -14.99
C GLU A 519 -1.85 19.93 -14.40
N GLN A 520 -3.16 19.98 -14.68
CA GLN A 520 -4.09 18.96 -14.20
C GLN A 520 -3.86 17.60 -14.84
N LEU A 521 -3.64 17.55 -16.16
CA LEU A 521 -3.30 16.32 -16.86
C LEU A 521 -1.97 15.73 -16.36
N PHE A 522 -1.01 16.60 -16.00
CA PHE A 522 0.25 16.21 -15.40
C PHE A 522 0.07 15.57 -14.01
N TYR A 523 -0.69 16.20 -13.10
CA TYR A 523 -0.97 15.61 -11.78
C TYR A 523 -1.74 14.28 -11.87
N ALA A 524 -2.71 14.19 -12.79
CA ALA A 524 -3.39 12.91 -13.09
C ALA A 524 -2.41 11.83 -13.52
N LEU A 525 -1.48 12.16 -14.42
CA LEU A 525 -0.49 11.21 -14.92
C LEU A 525 0.41 10.68 -13.79
N VAL A 526 0.85 11.55 -12.88
CA VAL A 526 1.70 11.16 -11.74
C VAL A 526 0.93 10.29 -10.74
N ILE A 527 -0.33 10.61 -10.45
CA ILE A 527 -1.14 9.77 -9.56
C ILE A 527 -1.40 8.41 -10.21
N GLN A 528 -1.71 8.39 -11.50
CA GLN A 528 -1.94 7.17 -12.28
C GLN A 528 -0.69 6.30 -12.46
N THR A 529 0.53 6.87 -12.47
CA THR A 529 1.77 6.05 -12.43
C THR A 529 1.99 5.44 -11.05
N MET A 530 1.71 6.19 -9.98
CA MET A 530 2.02 5.73 -8.61
C MET A 530 1.13 4.59 -8.15
N ILE A 531 -0.16 4.58 -8.54
CA ILE A 531 -1.12 3.55 -8.11
C ILE A 531 -0.63 2.13 -8.50
N PRO A 532 -0.36 1.81 -9.79
CA PRO A 532 0.16 0.51 -10.16
C PRO A 532 1.52 0.19 -9.56
N VAL A 533 2.43 1.17 -9.45
CA VAL A 533 3.78 0.98 -8.87
C VAL A 533 3.69 0.45 -7.45
N ILE A 534 2.79 1.04 -6.64
CA ILE A 534 2.62 0.67 -5.23
C ILE A 534 1.80 -0.61 -5.10
N LEU A 535 0.67 -0.74 -5.82
CA LEU A 535 -0.29 -1.83 -5.59
C LEU A 535 0.00 -3.10 -6.40
N MET A 536 0.63 -2.99 -7.56
CA MET A 536 0.86 -4.11 -8.47
C MET A 536 2.34 -4.47 -8.57
N TYR A 537 3.23 -3.53 -8.90
CA TYR A 537 4.64 -3.84 -9.16
C TYR A 537 5.42 -4.17 -7.88
N PHE A 538 5.30 -3.36 -6.83
CA PHE A 538 6.08 -3.53 -5.61
C PHE A 538 5.85 -4.88 -4.89
N PRO A 539 4.61 -5.32 -4.62
CA PRO A 539 4.37 -6.56 -3.88
C PRO A 539 4.91 -7.80 -4.60
N VAL A 540 4.71 -7.90 -5.91
CA VAL A 540 5.13 -9.06 -6.70
C VAL A 540 6.64 -9.07 -6.95
N THR A 541 7.25 -7.90 -7.17
CA THR A 541 8.72 -7.80 -7.28
C THR A 541 9.37 -8.27 -5.98
N ALA A 542 8.83 -7.84 -4.83
CA ALA A 542 9.29 -8.30 -3.53
C ALA A 542 9.16 -9.82 -3.38
N LEU A 543 8.03 -10.40 -3.77
CA LEU A 543 7.81 -11.86 -3.72
C LEU A 543 8.80 -12.65 -4.59
N PHE A 544 9.03 -12.21 -5.83
CA PHE A 544 9.95 -12.93 -6.72
C PHE A 544 11.39 -12.87 -6.23
N LEU A 545 11.85 -11.72 -5.71
CA LEU A 545 13.19 -11.59 -5.15
C LEU A 545 13.36 -12.47 -3.91
N VAL A 546 12.39 -12.41 -2.98
CA VAL A 546 12.42 -13.15 -1.72
C VAL A 546 12.49 -14.65 -1.94
N SER A 547 11.68 -15.16 -2.87
CA SER A 547 11.61 -16.59 -3.16
C SER A 547 12.89 -17.10 -3.83
N PHE A 548 13.53 -16.28 -4.65
CA PHE A 548 14.80 -16.63 -5.30
C PHE A 548 15.96 -16.71 -4.30
N PHE A 549 15.97 -15.86 -3.27
CA PHE A 549 16.99 -15.88 -2.22
C PHE A 549 16.71 -16.87 -1.08
N ASP A 550 15.72 -17.76 -1.22
CA ASP A 550 15.30 -18.74 -0.19
C ASP A 550 14.91 -18.07 1.14
N THR A 551 14.17 -16.96 1.05
CA THR A 551 13.74 -16.19 2.22
C THR A 551 12.23 -16.21 2.38
N ASN A 552 11.74 -16.09 3.62
CA ASN A 552 10.31 -16.00 3.92
C ASN A 552 9.86 -14.55 3.97
N PHE A 553 8.96 -14.12 3.08
CA PHE A 553 8.31 -12.81 3.21
C PHE A 553 6.79 -12.93 3.29
N VAL A 554 6.36 -13.50 4.43
CA VAL A 554 4.97 -13.80 4.75
C VAL A 554 4.08 -12.55 4.62
N PHE A 555 4.56 -11.36 5.01
CA PHE A 555 3.79 -10.11 4.89
C PHE A 555 3.53 -9.71 3.43
N ALA A 556 4.54 -9.75 2.56
CA ALA A 556 4.31 -9.46 1.14
C ALA A 556 3.37 -10.48 0.51
N ALA A 557 3.54 -11.77 0.84
CA ALA A 557 2.68 -12.83 0.32
C ALA A 557 1.23 -12.57 0.72
N ARG A 558 0.98 -12.33 2.01
CA ARG A 558 -0.34 -12.05 2.56
C ARG A 558 -0.95 -10.77 1.96
N SER A 559 -0.20 -9.68 1.84
CA SER A 559 -0.70 -8.38 1.33
C SER A 559 -0.93 -8.29 -0.19
N THR A 560 -0.26 -9.14 -0.97
CA THR A 560 -0.33 -9.13 -2.44
C THR A 560 -1.75 -9.32 -3.00
N PRO A 561 -2.51 -10.36 -2.63
CA PRO A 561 -3.86 -10.56 -3.16
C PRO A 561 -4.81 -9.40 -2.80
N ILE A 562 -4.64 -8.78 -1.63
CA ILE A 562 -5.42 -7.59 -1.24
C ILE A 562 -5.06 -6.40 -2.14
N SER A 563 -3.77 -6.19 -2.39
CA SER A 563 -3.28 -5.08 -3.22
C SER A 563 -3.74 -5.22 -4.67
N ILE A 564 -3.74 -6.45 -5.20
CA ILE A 564 -4.25 -6.78 -6.53
C ILE A 564 -5.76 -6.52 -6.61
N ALA A 565 -6.55 -6.93 -5.62
CA ALA A 565 -7.99 -6.67 -5.59
C ALA A 565 -8.32 -5.18 -5.40
N PHE A 566 -7.47 -4.43 -4.70
CA PHE A 566 -7.67 -3.01 -4.44
C PHE A 566 -7.38 -2.12 -5.65
N TYR A 567 -6.43 -2.52 -6.51
CA TYR A 567 -6.03 -1.75 -7.69
C TYR A 567 -7.22 -1.34 -8.59
N PRO A 568 -8.07 -2.28 -9.07
CA PRO A 568 -9.23 -1.95 -9.92
C PRO A 568 -10.26 -1.06 -9.21
N ALA A 569 -10.31 -1.08 -7.87
CA ALA A 569 -11.22 -0.25 -7.09
C ALA A 569 -10.77 1.21 -6.97
N ILE A 570 -9.48 1.51 -7.18
CA ILE A 570 -8.94 2.88 -7.11
C ILE A 570 -8.68 3.47 -8.49
N ASP A 571 -8.22 2.68 -9.46
CA ASP A 571 -7.82 3.18 -10.80
C ASP A 571 -8.84 4.12 -11.49
N PRO A 572 -10.17 3.90 -11.41
CA PRO A 572 -11.13 4.83 -12.01
C PRO A 572 -11.21 6.19 -11.30
N LEU A 573 -10.84 6.30 -10.01
CA LEU A 573 -11.06 7.50 -9.19
C LEU A 573 -10.25 8.72 -9.68
N PRO A 574 -8.93 8.64 -9.96
CA PRO A 574 -8.20 9.75 -10.56
C PRO A 574 -8.85 10.26 -11.84
N THR A 575 -9.33 9.37 -12.70
CA THR A 575 -9.97 9.76 -13.96
C THR A 575 -11.28 10.51 -13.70
N ILE A 576 -12.12 10.02 -12.78
CA ILE A 576 -13.40 10.67 -12.42
C ILE A 576 -13.16 12.05 -11.80
N PHE A 577 -12.20 12.17 -10.88
CA PHE A 577 -12.01 13.40 -10.09
C PHE A 577 -11.14 14.46 -10.75
N ILE A 578 -10.20 14.07 -11.62
CA ILE A 578 -9.25 15.02 -12.23
C ILE A 578 -9.74 15.53 -13.59
N VAL A 579 -10.43 14.70 -14.37
CA VAL A 579 -10.97 15.13 -15.66
C VAL A 579 -12.17 16.04 -15.43
N LYS A 580 -11.99 17.35 -15.64
CA LYS A 580 -13.01 18.39 -15.40
C LYS A 580 -14.40 18.06 -15.98
N ALA A 581 -14.47 17.45 -17.16
CA ALA A 581 -15.74 17.09 -17.78
C ALA A 581 -16.50 16.02 -16.97
N TYR A 582 -15.78 15.02 -16.47
CA TYR A 582 -16.32 13.97 -15.60
C TYR A 582 -16.65 14.53 -14.22
N GLN A 583 -15.73 15.28 -13.61
CA GLN A 583 -15.95 15.94 -12.32
C GLN A 583 -17.22 16.81 -12.32
N LYS A 584 -17.43 17.62 -13.36
CA LYS A 584 -18.64 18.45 -13.50
C LYS A 584 -19.91 17.62 -13.64
N ALA A 585 -19.85 16.52 -14.39
CA ALA A 585 -20.98 15.61 -14.53
C ALA A 585 -21.30 14.86 -13.23
N THR A 586 -20.29 14.53 -12.42
CA THR A 586 -20.44 13.83 -11.14
C THR A 586 -20.92 14.75 -10.01
N PHE A 587 -20.43 15.99 -9.92
CA PHE A 587 -20.69 16.90 -8.80
C PHE A 587 -21.60 18.10 -9.11
N GLY A 588 -22.13 18.22 -10.33
CA GLY A 588 -23.19 19.18 -10.65
C GLY A 588 -22.78 20.66 -10.75
N ASN A 589 -21.48 21.00 -10.76
CA ASN A 589 -21.03 22.39 -10.92
C ASN A 589 -21.14 22.88 -12.39
N SER A 590 -22.36 23.03 -12.89
CA SER A 590 -22.65 23.74 -14.13
C SER A 590 -22.84 25.23 -13.84
N ARG A 591 -21.84 26.06 -14.15
CA ARG A 591 -22.12 27.47 -14.45
C ARG A 591 -22.58 27.51 -15.90
N ASN A 592 -23.83 27.91 -16.12
CA ASN A 592 -24.42 28.11 -17.45
C ASN A 592 -23.50 29.02 -18.29
N GLY A 593 -22.99 28.50 -19.42
CA GLY A 593 -22.20 29.27 -20.39
C GLY A 593 -20.86 28.67 -20.83
N ASP A 594 -20.46 27.48 -20.36
CA ASP A 594 -19.13 26.92 -20.71
C ASP A 594 -19.14 26.21 -22.09
N PRO A 595 -18.27 26.58 -23.06
CA PRO A 595 -18.28 26.06 -24.43
C PRO A 595 -17.88 24.59 -24.57
N PHE A 596 -17.56 23.89 -23.48
CA PHE A 596 -17.17 22.47 -23.46
C PHE A 596 -18.36 21.50 -23.46
N LEU A 597 -19.60 21.99 -23.41
CA LEU A 597 -20.83 21.19 -23.41
C LEU A 597 -21.57 21.17 -24.77
N LYS A 598 -20.89 21.47 -25.89
CA LYS A 598 -21.44 21.33 -27.26
C LYS A 598 -20.78 20.23 -28.08
#